data_AF-A0A952M6W0-F1
#
_entry.id   AF-A0A952M6W0-F1
#
_cell.length_a   1.000
_cell.length_b   1.000
_cell.length_c   1.000
_cell.angle_alpha   90.00
_cell.angle_beta   90.00
_cell.angle_gamma   90.00
#
_symmetry.space_group_name_H-M   'P 1'
#
loop_
_entity.id
_entity.type
_entity.pdbx_description
1 polymer ?
#
loop_
_entity_poly.entity_id
_entity_poly.type
_entity_poly.pdbx_seq_one_letter_code
_entity_poly.pdbx_strand_id
1 'polypeptide(L)' 'MKILLDVPDKKAKPLLKVLNGISYVKTKKLTDEKAEILSDIREAVEEMKLIKKGKLKARPIEDLINEL' A
#
# COMPACT_ATOMS: atom_id res chain seq x y z
N MET A 1 -6.26 9.93 8.45
CA MET A 1 -5.76 8.53 8.39
C MET A 1 -5.91 8.03 6.95
N LYS A 2 -4.94 7.27 6.42
CA LYS A 2 -5.02 6.67 5.06
C LYS A 2 -5.07 5.15 5.21
N ILE A 3 -5.99 4.50 4.50
CA ILE A 3 -6.28 3.07 4.60
C ILE A 3 -6.21 2.47 3.20
N LEU A 4 -5.54 1.32 3.06
CA LEU A 4 -5.55 0.49 1.85
C LEU A 4 -6.58 -0.62 2.05
N LEU A 5 -7.37 -0.90 1.01
CA LEU A 5 -8.43 -1.90 1.02
C LEU A 5 -8.18 -2.85 -0.14
N ASP A 6 -7.91 -4.10 0.16
CA ASP A 6 -7.89 -5.18 -0.83
C ASP A 6 -9.30 -5.77 -0.94
N VAL A 7 -9.91 -5.68 -2.12
CA VAL A 7 -11.31 -6.01 -2.36
C VAL A 7 -11.42 -6.69 -3.72
N PRO A 8 -12.06 -7.88 -3.82
CA PRO A 8 -12.27 -8.52 -5.11
C PRO A 8 -13.04 -7.60 -6.07
N ASP A 9 -12.65 -7.55 -7.35
CA ASP A 9 -13.22 -6.65 -8.37
C ASP A 9 -14.75 -6.65 -8.42
N LYS A 10 -15.35 -7.84 -8.31
CA LYS A 10 -16.80 -8.06 -8.28
C LYS A 10 -17.50 -7.29 -7.15
N LYS A 11 -16.80 -7.00 -6.04
CA LYS A 11 -17.27 -6.26 -4.86
C LYS A 11 -16.73 -4.84 -4.78
N ALA A 12 -15.69 -4.49 -5.55
CA ALA A 12 -15.10 -3.15 -5.54
C ALA A 12 -16.08 -2.06 -6.00
N LYS A 13 -16.84 -2.30 -7.07
CA LYS A 13 -17.86 -1.36 -7.60
C LYS A 13 -18.94 -0.99 -6.57
N PRO A 14 -19.63 -1.94 -5.91
CA PRO A 14 -20.64 -1.59 -4.91
C PRO A 14 -20.04 -0.92 -3.66
N LEU A 15 -18.85 -1.34 -3.21
CA LEU A 15 -18.18 -0.71 -2.07
C LEU A 15 -17.81 0.76 -2.35
N LEU A 16 -17.27 1.05 -3.54
CA LEU A 16 -16.96 2.42 -3.96
C LEU A 16 -18.20 3.32 -4.00
N LYS A 17 -19.37 2.79 -4.37
CA LYS A 17 -20.63 3.56 -4.33
C LYS A 17 -20.98 3.97 -2.90
N VAL A 18 -20.83 3.07 -1.94
CA VAL A 18 -21.07 3.36 -0.52
C VAL A 18 -20.08 4.42 -0.02
N LEU A 19 -18.79 4.23 -0.28
CA LEU A 19 -17.75 5.17 0.16
C LEU A 19 -17.92 6.58 -0.43
N ASN A 20 -18.34 6.67 -1.70
CA ASN A 20 -18.61 7.97 -2.34
C ASN A 20 -19.87 8.65 -1.80
N GLY A 21 -20.78 7.91 -1.15
CA GLY A 21 -21.94 8.48 -0.46
C GLY A 21 -21.60 9.13 0.88
N ILE A 22 -20.37 8.93 1.39
CA ILE A 22 -19.92 9.46 2.67
C ILE A 22 -19.15 10.77 2.41
N SER A 23 -19.75 11.91 2.75
CA SER A 23 -19.24 13.26 2.41
C SER A 23 -17.83 13.59 2.92
N TYR A 24 -17.40 12.94 4.01
CA TYR A 24 -16.07 13.15 4.60
C TYR A 24 -15.01 12.15 4.11
N VAL A 25 -15.36 11.20 3.23
CA VAL A 25 -14.44 10.19 2.70
C VAL A 25 -14.08 10.55 1.26
N LYS A 26 -12.77 10.68 0.99
CA LYS A 26 -12.25 10.86 -0.37
C LYS A 26 -11.68 9.54 -0.86
N THR A 27 -12.28 8.98 -1.92
CA THR A 27 -11.78 7.76 -2.57
C THR A 27 -10.84 8.13 -3.71
N LYS A 28 -9.75 7.37 -3.86
CA LYS A 28 -8.92 7.38 -5.07
C LYS A 28 -8.75 5.94 -5.51
N LYS A 29 -9.05 5.66 -6.78
CA LYS A 29 -8.71 4.37 -7.37
C LYS A 29 -7.21 4.33 -7.59
N LEU A 30 -6.59 3.29 -7.05
CA LEU A 30 -5.23 2.90 -7.41
C LEU A 30 -5.37 1.88 -8.55
N THR A 31 -4.51 1.98 -9.56
CA THR A 31 -4.31 0.87 -10.49
C THR A 31 -3.55 -0.23 -9.74
N ASP A 32 -3.71 -1.49 -10.15
CA ASP A 32 -3.11 -2.63 -9.45
C ASP A 32 -1.59 -2.45 -9.28
N GLU A 33 -0.90 -2.07 -10.34
CA GLU A 33 0.54 -1.74 -10.32
C GLU A 33 0.89 -0.64 -9.30
N LYS A 34 0.04 0.38 -9.14
CA LYS A 34 0.29 1.47 -8.19
C LYS A 34 -0.01 1.06 -6.75
N ALA A 35 -0.91 0.09 -6.54
CA ALA A 35 -1.25 -0.42 -5.23
C ALA A 35 -0.12 -1.31 -4.69
N GLU A 36 0.43 -2.19 -5.55
CA GLU A 36 1.56 -3.06 -5.27
C GLU A 36 2.80 -2.23 -4.90
N ILE A 37 3.25 -1.35 -5.81
CA ILE A 37 4.41 -0.48 -5.58
C ILE A 37 4.28 0.36 -4.30
N LEU A 38 3.07 0.86 -3.97
CA LEU A 38 2.87 1.63 -2.74
C LEU A 38 2.91 0.76 -1.48
N SER A 39 2.48 -0.50 -1.56
CA SER A 39 2.59 -1.48 -0.48
C SER A 39 4.06 -1.77 -0.21
N ASP A 40 4.82 -2.09 -1.26
CA ASP A 40 6.22 -2.50 -1.16
C ASP A 40 7.11 -1.35 -0.67
N ILE A 41 6.88 -0.13 -1.16
CA ILE A 41 7.58 1.06 -0.66
C ILE A 41 7.25 1.30 0.82
N ARG A 42 6.00 1.08 1.23
CA ARG A 42 5.60 1.28 2.63
C ARG A 42 6.28 0.28 3.54
N GLU A 43 6.34 -0.98 3.13
CA GLU A 43 7.04 -2.06 3.83
C GLU A 43 8.54 -1.76 3.94
N ALA A 44 9.19 -1.39 2.83
CA ALA A 44 10.59 -0.97 2.82
C ALA A 44 10.88 0.19 3.78
N VAL A 45 9.96 1.17 3.89
CA VAL A 45 10.10 2.28 4.85
C VAL A 45 9.95 1.82 6.29
N GLU A 46 9.10 0.83 6.57
CA GLU A 46 8.99 0.23 7.91
C GLU A 46 10.23 -0.60 8.26
N GLU A 47 10.74 -1.40 7.33
CA GLU A 47 12.00 -2.13 7.49
C GLU A 47 13.17 -1.18 7.76
N MET A 48 13.27 -0.07 7.01
CA MET A 48 14.28 0.97 7.23
C MET A 48 14.19 1.60 8.63
N LYS A 49 12.98 1.77 9.18
CA LYS A 49 12.81 2.22 10.56
C LYS A 49 13.31 1.17 11.56
N LEU A 50 13.13 -0.12 11.28
CA LEU A 50 13.62 -1.22 12.13
C LEU A 50 15.15 -1.38 12.04
N ILE A 51 15.73 -1.18 10.86
CA ILE A 51 17.18 -1.13 10.65
C ILE A 51 17.80 0.03 11.45
N LYS A 52 17.21 1.23 11.37
CA LYS A 52 17.64 2.38 12.18
C LYS A 52 17.53 2.15 13.69
N LYS A 53 16.61 1.28 14.13
CA LYS A 53 16.48 0.85 15.53
C LYS A 53 17.43 -0.30 15.91
N GLY A 54 18.28 -0.77 14.99
CA GLY A 54 19.22 -1.87 15.20
C GLY A 54 18.57 -3.26 15.26
N LYS A 55 17.29 -3.38 14.87
CA LYS A 55 16.53 -4.65 14.96
C LYS A 55 16.64 -5.52 13.70
N LEU A 56 17.00 -4.93 12.57
CA LEU A 56 17.16 -5.60 11.28
C LEU A 56 18.48 -5.17 10.62
N LYS A 57 19.06 -6.06 9.81
CA LYS A 57 20.23 -5.73 8.98
C LYS A 57 19.75 -5.13 7.67
N ALA A 58 20.43 -4.08 7.21
CA ALA A 58 20.15 -3.51 5.89
C ALA A 58 20.46 -4.54 4.80
N ARG A 59 19.60 -4.61 3.78
CA ARG A 59 19.85 -5.34 2.53
C ARG A 59 20.07 -4.35 1.37
N PRO A 60 20.83 -4.74 0.34
CA PRO A 60 20.99 -3.94 -0.88
C PRO A 60 19.64 -3.57 -1.50
N ILE A 61 19.57 -2.40 -2.15
CA ILE A 61 18.33 -1.93 -2.76
C ILE A 61 18.02 -2.67 -4.06
N GLU A 62 19.02 -3.29 -4.68
CA GLU A 62 18.87 -4.14 -5.85
C GLU A 62 18.00 -5.36 -5.56
N ASP A 63 18.09 -5.94 -4.35
CA ASP A 63 17.27 -7.08 -3.94
C ASP A 63 15.78 -6.70 -3.90
N LEU A 64 15.46 -5.49 -3.44
CA LEU A 64 14.09 -4.96 -3.45
C LEU A 64 13.58 -4.77 -4.89
N ILE A 65 14.41 -4.26 -5.80
CA ILE A 65 14.03 -4.01 -7.19
C ILE A 65 13.80 -5.31 -7.96
N ASN A 66 14.50 -6.38 -7.60
CA ASN A 66 14.33 -7.70 -8.21
C ASN A 66 13.11 -8.48 -7.69
N GLU A 67 12.51 -8.04 -6.58
CA GLU A 67 11.29 -8.60 -6.00
C GLU A 67 10.00 -7.94 -6.54
N LEU A 68 10.12 -6.78 -7.21
CA LEU A 68 9.06 -6.05 -7.92
C LEU A 68 8.91 -6.55 -9.37
#